data_AF-A0A2E2UBD1-F1
#
_entry.id   AF-A0A2E2UBD1-F1
#
_cell.length_a   1.000
_cell.length_b   1.000
_cell.length_c   1.000
_cell.angle_alpha   90.00
_cell.angle_beta   90.00
_cell.angle_gamma   90.00
#
_symmetry.space_group_name_H-M   'P 1'
#
loop_
_entity.id
_entity.type
_entity.pdbx_description
1 polymer ?
#
loop_
_entity_poly.entity_id
_entity_poly.type
_entity_poly.pdbx_seq_one_letter_code
_entity_poly.pdbx_strand_id
1 'polypeptide(L)'
;MNEVVCYDINREFEIEIYALDTSTTTAQIDFGASDFSYSLSSSGCNTSAVGRYSTEFEGDSEDVMDMGSITVSGESCEVDITDSGDNTVGTVPIDFDLFAPSAVGLSWFIEELGSGTTNLTLDLFTLFEGSSDGDGCGGQTCICTAVYSKI
;
A
#
# COMPACT_ATOMS: atom_id res chain seq x y z
N MET A 1 6.91 -1.82 2.46
CA MET A 1 6.32 -1.11 1.32
C MET A 1 7.43 -0.34 0.66
N ASN A 2 7.55 -0.55 -0.63
CA ASN A 2 8.60 0.00 -1.48
C ASN A 2 8.01 1.02 -2.44
N GLU A 3 6.79 0.77 -2.91
CA GLU A 3 6.06 1.65 -3.81
C GLU A 3 4.56 1.48 -3.64
N VAL A 4 3.81 2.47 -4.12
CA VAL A 4 2.38 2.41 -4.39
C VAL A 4 2.18 2.53 -5.89
N VAL A 5 1.41 1.65 -6.48
CA VAL A 5 1.07 1.68 -7.90
C VAL A 5 -0.43 1.88 -8.04
N CYS A 6 -0.83 2.87 -8.83
CA CYS A 6 -2.22 3.19 -9.06
C CYS A 6 -2.63 2.90 -10.50
N TYR A 7 -3.81 2.32 -10.65
CA TYR A 7 -4.37 1.89 -11.93
C TYR A 7 -5.75 2.50 -12.15
N ASP A 8 -6.23 2.43 -13.39
CA ASP A 8 -7.65 2.68 -13.68
C ASP A 8 -8.56 1.71 -12.90
N ILE A 9 -9.86 2.01 -12.86
CA ILE A 9 -10.84 1.21 -12.10
C ILE A 9 -10.89 -0.28 -12.48
N ASN A 10 -10.38 -0.66 -13.66
CA ASN A 10 -10.34 -2.04 -14.13
C ASN A 10 -8.96 -2.71 -13.95
N ARG A 11 -7.95 -1.97 -13.46
CA ARG A 11 -6.55 -2.41 -13.35
C ARG A 11 -5.90 -2.82 -14.68
N GLU A 12 -6.32 -2.20 -15.77
CA GLU A 12 -5.79 -2.46 -17.12
C GLU A 12 -4.61 -1.54 -17.45
N PHE A 13 -4.62 -0.32 -16.91
CA PHE A 13 -3.61 0.70 -17.18
C PHE A 13 -3.05 1.27 -15.88
N GLU A 14 -1.73 1.23 -15.75
CA GLU A 14 -1.02 1.98 -14.75
C GLU A 14 -1.15 3.49 -15.04
N ILE A 15 -1.54 4.25 -14.03
CA ILE A 15 -1.71 5.69 -14.10
C ILE A 15 -0.53 6.37 -13.40
N GLU A 16 -0.16 5.90 -12.20
CA GLU A 16 0.85 6.53 -11.36
C GLU A 16 1.66 5.48 -10.57
N ILE A 17 2.95 5.74 -10.38
CA ILE A 17 3.81 4.96 -9.48
C ILE A 17 4.45 5.91 -8.48
N TYR A 18 4.37 5.57 -7.20
CA TYR A 18 4.92 6.33 -6.10
C TYR A 18 5.99 5.51 -5.38
N ALA A 19 7.26 5.83 -5.61
CA ALA A 19 8.38 5.15 -4.97
C ALA A 19 8.67 5.75 -3.59
N LEU A 20 8.60 4.92 -2.54
CA LEU A 20 8.93 5.32 -1.17
C LEU A 20 10.44 5.52 -1.03
N ASP A 21 10.86 6.65 -0.45
CA ASP A 21 12.26 6.83 -0.08
C ASP A 21 12.63 5.97 1.13
N THR A 22 13.12 4.77 0.86
CA THR A 22 13.52 3.79 1.87
C THR A 22 14.70 4.23 2.76
N SER A 23 15.37 5.35 2.46
CA SER A 23 16.44 5.89 3.29
C SER A 23 15.93 6.72 4.47
N THR A 24 14.72 7.26 4.36
CA THR A 24 14.08 8.14 5.34
C THR A 24 12.76 7.58 5.86
N THR A 25 12.14 6.67 5.11
CA THR A 25 10.85 6.06 5.42
C THR A 25 10.95 4.54 5.42
N THR A 26 10.39 3.91 6.44
CA THR A 26 10.23 2.46 6.53
C THR A 26 8.77 2.14 6.79
N ALA A 27 8.18 1.35 5.91
CA ALA A 27 6.82 0.83 6.08
C ALA A 27 6.87 -0.70 6.01
N GLN A 28 6.36 -1.37 7.04
CA GLN A 28 6.41 -2.82 7.19
C GLN A 28 5.01 -3.35 7.50
N ILE A 29 4.69 -4.50 6.92
CA ILE A 29 3.49 -5.26 7.25
C ILE A 29 3.89 -6.70 7.49
N ASP A 30 3.41 -7.26 8.59
CA ASP A 30 3.61 -8.64 8.98
C ASP A 30 2.25 -9.32 9.07
N PHE A 31 2.12 -10.43 8.37
CA PHE A 31 0.94 -11.28 8.43
C PHE A 31 1.25 -12.52 9.28
N GLY A 32 0.50 -12.66 10.37
CA GLY A 32 0.46 -13.83 11.22
C GLY A 32 -0.47 -14.91 10.67
N ALA A 33 -1.11 -15.70 11.54
CA ALA A 33 -2.05 -16.73 11.08
C ALA A 33 -3.46 -16.16 10.80
N SER A 34 -3.86 -15.16 11.57
CA SER A 34 -5.19 -14.51 11.47
C SER A 34 -5.15 -13.04 11.88
N ASP A 35 -3.95 -12.56 12.15
CA ASP A 35 -3.63 -11.26 12.72
C ASP A 35 -2.54 -10.62 11.89
N PHE A 36 -2.55 -9.30 11.80
CA PHE A 36 -1.49 -8.57 11.13
C PHE A 36 -1.01 -7.43 12.01
N SER A 37 0.23 -7.02 11.78
CA SER A 37 0.76 -5.77 12.29
C SER A 37 1.33 -4.95 11.14
N TYR A 38 1.09 -3.65 11.19
CA TYR A 38 1.65 -2.67 10.29
C TYR A 38 2.41 -1.63 11.11
N SER A 39 3.53 -1.17 10.58
CA SER A 39 4.23 0.00 11.12
C SER A 39 4.77 0.84 9.98
N LEU A 40 4.70 2.15 10.16
CA LEU A 40 5.34 3.13 9.31
C LEU A 40 6.09 4.13 10.17
N SER A 41 7.34 4.36 9.79
CA SER A 41 8.24 5.33 10.38
C SER A 41 8.79 6.21 9.27
N SER A 42 8.60 7.51 9.39
CA SER A 42 9.16 8.52 8.48
C SER A 42 9.77 9.67 9.29
N SER A 43 10.43 10.62 8.65
CA SER A 43 11.14 11.71 9.31
C SER A 43 10.19 12.60 10.13
N GLY A 44 10.02 12.28 11.42
CA GLY A 44 9.19 13.03 12.36
C GLY A 44 7.82 12.43 12.66
N CYS A 45 7.46 11.29 12.04
CA CYS A 45 6.19 10.62 12.30
C CYS A 45 6.35 9.10 12.42
N ASN A 46 5.58 8.50 13.32
CA ASN A 46 5.41 7.06 13.41
C ASN A 46 3.93 6.73 13.58
N THR A 47 3.47 5.75 12.82
CA THR A 47 2.14 5.16 12.97
C THR A 47 2.24 3.65 12.93
N SER A 48 1.33 2.97 13.61
CA SER A 48 1.24 1.53 13.57
C SER A 48 -0.20 1.08 13.72
N ALA A 49 -0.49 -0.10 13.20
CA ALA A 49 -1.79 -0.70 13.34
C ALA A 49 -1.65 -2.19 13.62
N VAL A 50 -2.59 -2.73 14.39
CA VAL A 50 -2.73 -4.17 14.57
C VAL A 50 -4.17 -4.55 14.30
N GLY A 51 -4.39 -5.71 13.71
CA GLY A 51 -5.74 -6.14 13.42
C GLY A 51 -5.85 -7.62 13.14
N ARG A 52 -7.04 -8.00 12.70
CA ARG A 52 -7.32 -9.34 12.18
C ARG A 52 -7.55 -9.27 10.70
N TYR A 53 -7.33 -10.39 10.02
CA TYR A 53 -7.67 -10.55 8.62
C TYR A 53 -8.10 -11.99 8.35
N SER A 54 -8.79 -12.22 7.24
CA SER A 54 -9.14 -13.53 6.73
C SER A 54 -8.91 -13.60 5.23
N THR A 55 -8.29 -14.68 4.79
CA THR A 55 -8.03 -15.01 3.38
C THR A 55 -7.71 -16.50 3.30
N GLU A 56 -7.80 -17.10 2.11
CA GLU A 56 -7.55 -18.51 1.89
C GLU A 56 -6.13 -18.70 1.32
N PHE A 57 -5.15 -18.98 2.19
CA PHE A 57 -3.81 -19.37 1.74
C PHE A 57 -3.79 -20.87 1.38
N GLU A 58 -4.49 -21.27 0.32
CA GLU A 58 -4.53 -22.67 -0.15
C GLU A 58 -3.30 -23.07 -0.99
N GLY A 59 -2.17 -22.38 -0.79
CA GLY A 59 -0.98 -22.50 -1.63
C GLY A 59 -1.02 -21.64 -2.90
N ASP A 60 -2.05 -20.81 -3.03
CA ASP A 60 -2.19 -19.85 -4.11
C ASP A 60 -1.23 -18.67 -3.96
N SER A 61 -0.90 -18.08 -5.09
CA SER A 61 -0.10 -16.85 -5.17
C SER A 61 -0.97 -15.59 -5.21
N GLU A 62 -2.29 -15.71 -5.32
CA GLU A 62 -3.25 -14.60 -5.30
C GLU A 62 -4.54 -15.05 -4.64
N ASP A 63 -5.18 -14.16 -3.90
CA ASP A 63 -6.55 -14.35 -3.41
C ASP A 63 -7.13 -13.00 -2.94
N VAL A 64 -8.32 -13.05 -2.35
CA VAL A 64 -9.02 -11.96 -1.71
C VAL A 64 -8.85 -12.03 -0.20
N MET A 65 -8.65 -10.87 0.42
CA MET A 65 -8.48 -10.68 1.85
C MET A 65 -9.55 -9.73 2.40
N ASP A 66 -10.12 -10.11 3.53
CA ASP A 66 -10.98 -9.26 4.34
C ASP A 66 -10.23 -8.86 5.61
N MET A 67 -10.16 -7.56 5.87
CA MET A 67 -9.67 -7.01 7.12
C MET A 67 -10.79 -7.00 8.15
N GLY A 68 -10.45 -7.39 9.38
CA GLY A 68 -11.32 -7.35 10.54
C GLY A 68 -11.14 -6.07 11.36
N SER A 69 -11.31 -6.19 12.67
CA SER A 69 -11.08 -5.07 13.59
C SER A 69 -9.60 -4.62 13.53
N ILE A 70 -9.39 -3.37 13.08
CA ILE A 70 -8.08 -2.71 13.09
C ILE A 70 -8.04 -1.72 14.26
N THR A 71 -6.97 -1.79 15.05
CA THR A 71 -6.64 -0.80 16.06
C THR A 71 -5.41 -0.04 15.59
N VAL A 72 -5.58 1.24 15.29
CA VAL A 72 -4.49 2.16 14.93
C VAL A 72 -3.94 2.80 16.19
N SER A 73 -2.63 2.96 16.24
CA SER A 73 -1.90 3.68 17.29
C SER A 73 -0.93 4.67 16.64
N GLY A 74 -1.03 5.94 16.99
CA GLY A 74 -0.27 7.02 16.37
C GLY A 74 -1.19 8.03 15.68
N GLU A 75 -0.58 8.92 14.91
CA GLU A 75 -1.27 9.88 14.04
C GLU A 75 -1.00 9.47 12.57
N SER A 76 -1.81 9.96 11.63
CA SER A 76 -1.48 9.85 10.19
C SER A 76 -0.09 10.40 9.94
N CYS A 77 0.71 9.73 9.11
CA CYS A 77 2.01 10.21 8.73
C CYS A 77 1.99 10.76 7.32
N GLU A 78 2.29 12.06 7.20
CA GLU A 78 2.63 12.65 5.92
C GLU A 78 4.02 12.16 5.49
N VAL A 79 4.08 11.47 4.36
CA VAL A 79 5.30 10.92 3.78
C VAL A 79 5.51 11.53 2.41
N ASP A 80 6.69 12.10 2.20
CA ASP A 80 7.13 12.51 0.87
C ASP A 80 7.35 11.28 -0.02
N ILE A 81 6.54 11.12 -1.07
CA ILE A 81 6.72 10.08 -2.08
C ILE A 81 7.03 10.72 -3.43
N THR A 82 7.96 10.11 -4.17
CA THR A 82 8.28 10.59 -5.52
C THR A 82 7.38 9.88 -6.52
N ASP A 83 6.60 10.65 -7.27
CA ASP A 83 5.93 10.15 -8.47
C ASP A 83 7.00 9.84 -9.53
N SER A 84 7.11 8.56 -9.86
CA SER A 84 8.05 7.98 -10.82
C SER A 84 7.38 7.48 -12.09
N GLY A 85 6.09 7.77 -12.30
CA GLY A 85 5.36 7.40 -13.52
C GLY A 85 5.78 8.23 -14.74
N ASP A 86 5.24 7.88 -15.91
CA ASP A 86 5.56 8.58 -17.17
C ASP A 86 5.17 10.08 -17.17
N ASN A 87 4.27 10.49 -16.26
CA ASN A 87 3.80 11.87 -16.09
C ASN A 87 4.22 12.46 -14.73
N THR A 88 5.48 12.27 -14.32
CA THR A 88 5.98 12.69 -12.99
C THR A 88 5.56 14.10 -12.56
N VAL A 89 4.84 14.21 -11.45
CA VAL A 89 4.55 15.50 -10.78
C VAL A 89 5.62 15.93 -9.78
N GLY A 90 6.64 15.08 -9.55
CA GLY A 90 7.72 15.30 -8.58
C GLY A 90 7.43 14.63 -7.23
N THR A 91 8.00 15.16 -6.16
CA THR A 91 7.74 14.67 -4.80
C THR A 91 6.45 15.28 -4.28
N VAL A 92 5.50 14.44 -3.88
CA VAL A 92 4.23 14.83 -3.28
C VAL A 92 4.16 14.29 -1.84
N PRO A 93 3.73 15.11 -0.86
CA PRO A 93 3.42 14.61 0.47
C PRO A 93 2.11 13.82 0.41
N ILE A 94 2.12 12.61 0.98
CA ILE A 94 0.95 11.74 1.04
C ILE A 94 0.69 11.36 2.49
N ASP A 95 -0.55 11.55 2.92
CA ASP A 95 -1.03 11.07 4.21
C ASP A 95 -1.19 9.55 4.19
N PHE A 96 -0.28 8.86 4.88
CA PHE A 96 -0.46 7.46 5.23
C PHE A 96 -1.11 7.32 6.60
N ASP A 97 -2.39 6.96 6.56
CA ASP A 97 -3.09 6.40 7.70
C ASP A 97 -3.67 5.03 7.32
N LEU A 98 -3.32 4.00 8.10
CA LEU A 98 -3.88 2.66 7.90
C LEU A 98 -5.27 2.58 8.53
N PHE A 99 -6.22 3.33 7.96
CA PHE A 99 -7.56 3.53 8.49
C PHE A 99 -8.62 2.95 7.55
N ALA A 100 -8.82 1.63 7.60
CA ALA A 100 -10.00 0.99 7.03
C ALA A 100 -10.51 -0.15 7.92
N PRO A 101 -11.12 0.16 9.07
CA PRO A 101 -11.72 -0.86 9.91
C PRO A 101 -12.81 -1.57 9.09
N SER A 102 -12.61 -2.85 8.78
CA SER A 102 -13.51 -3.67 7.97
C SER A 102 -13.42 -3.49 6.44
N ALA A 103 -12.24 -3.14 5.89
CA ALA A 103 -12.02 -3.28 4.45
C ALA A 103 -12.24 -4.74 4.01
N VAL A 104 -13.01 -4.95 2.96
CA VAL A 104 -13.35 -6.28 2.43
C VAL A 104 -13.05 -6.34 0.95
N GLY A 105 -12.79 -7.54 0.43
CA GLY A 105 -12.57 -7.73 -0.99
C GLY A 105 -11.21 -7.23 -1.49
N LEU A 106 -10.20 -7.14 -0.61
CA LEU A 106 -8.87 -6.66 -0.97
C LEU A 106 -8.10 -7.74 -1.73
N SER A 107 -7.70 -7.46 -2.96
CA SER A 107 -6.84 -8.37 -3.70
C SER A 107 -5.42 -8.35 -3.15
N TRP A 108 -4.82 -9.53 -3.05
CA TRP A 108 -3.38 -9.68 -2.82
C TRP A 108 -2.77 -10.65 -3.82
N PHE A 109 -1.49 -10.45 -4.13
CA PHE A 109 -0.71 -11.30 -5.01
C PHE A 109 0.75 -11.37 -4.54
N ILE A 110 1.34 -12.55 -4.57
CA ILE A 110 2.73 -12.84 -4.21
C ILE A 110 3.47 -13.32 -5.46
N GLU A 111 4.56 -12.65 -5.80
CA GLU A 111 5.43 -13.01 -6.91
C GLU A 111 6.86 -13.27 -6.44
N GLU A 112 7.48 -14.35 -6.91
CA GLU A 112 8.92 -14.54 -6.80
C GLU A 112 9.61 -14.00 -8.06
N LEU A 113 10.39 -12.95 -7.89
CA LEU A 113 11.15 -12.33 -8.97
C LEU A 113 12.38 -13.17 -9.30
N GLY A 114 12.86 -13.10 -10.55
CA GLY A 114 14.07 -13.80 -11.00
C GLY A 114 15.35 -13.44 -10.22
N SER A 115 15.33 -12.38 -9.41
CA SER A 115 16.38 -12.00 -8.45
C SER A 115 16.39 -12.85 -7.17
N GLY A 116 15.37 -13.68 -6.94
CA GLY A 116 15.13 -14.39 -5.67
C GLY A 116 14.42 -13.54 -4.61
N THR A 117 13.93 -12.36 -4.97
CA THR A 117 13.11 -11.49 -4.09
C THR A 117 11.64 -11.89 -4.22
N THR A 118 10.91 -11.90 -3.11
CA THR A 118 9.46 -12.09 -3.12
C THR A 118 8.77 -10.75 -2.91
N ASN A 119 7.84 -10.39 -3.80
CA ASN A 119 6.99 -9.22 -3.64
C ASN A 119 5.58 -9.66 -3.23
N LEU A 120 5.02 -8.97 -2.25
CA LEU A 120 3.60 -8.97 -1.95
C LEU A 120 3.00 -7.66 -2.50
N THR A 121 2.05 -7.78 -3.41
CA THR A 121 1.17 -6.70 -3.84
C THR A 121 -0.15 -6.84 -3.09
N LEU A 122 -0.63 -5.75 -2.49
CA LEU A 122 -1.87 -5.72 -1.73
C LEU A 122 -2.62 -4.45 -2.08
N ASP A 123 -3.94 -4.54 -2.25
CA ASP A 123 -4.78 -3.37 -2.41
C ASP A 123 -4.54 -2.37 -1.29
N LEU A 124 -4.38 -1.11 -1.64
CA LEU A 124 -4.14 -0.06 -0.67
C LEU A 124 -5.47 0.31 -0.02
N PHE A 125 -5.69 -0.19 1.19
CA PHE A 125 -6.89 0.06 2.00
C PHE A 125 -6.72 1.28 2.92
N THR A 126 -5.98 2.29 2.46
CA THR A 126 -5.82 3.58 3.14
C THR A 126 -6.60 4.66 2.39
N LEU A 127 -6.76 5.83 3.01
CA LEU A 127 -7.33 7.02 2.34
C LEU A 127 -6.33 7.66 1.36
N PHE A 128 -5.59 6.85 0.59
CA PHE A 128 -4.59 7.35 -0.33
C PHE A 128 -5.25 8.19 -1.41
N GLU A 129 -4.97 9.49 -1.38
CA GLU A 129 -5.27 10.43 -2.44
C GLU A 129 -3.97 10.56 -3.24
N GLY A 130 -3.97 10.05 -4.48
CA GLY A 130 -2.81 10.21 -5.39
C GLY A 130 -2.60 11.67 -5.79
N SER A 131 -1.94 11.92 -6.90
CA SER A 131 -1.56 13.28 -7.28
C SER A 131 -2.80 14.12 -7.53
N SER A 132 -2.74 15.41 -7.16
CA SER A 132 -3.79 16.38 -7.49
C SER A 132 -3.82 16.79 -8.97
N ASP A 133 -3.05 16.11 -9.83
CA ASP A 133 -3.07 16.37 -11.27
C ASP A 133 -4.39 15.88 -11.88
N GLY A 134 -4.88 16.62 -12.89
CA GLY A 134 -6.17 16.35 -13.52
C GLY A 134 -6.22 15.01 -14.26
N ASP A 135 -5.06 14.51 -14.69
CA ASP A 135 -4.90 13.22 -15.37
C ASP A 135 -4.53 12.07 -14.41
N GLY A 136 -4.27 12.39 -13.13
CA GLY A 136 -3.87 11.45 -12.09
C GLY A 136 -5.02 10.87 -11.26
N CYS A 137 -4.68 10.15 -10.18
CA CYS A 137 -5.66 9.59 -9.24
C CYS A 137 -6.50 10.65 -8.49
N GLY A 138 -6.01 11.87 -8.32
CA GLY A 138 -6.79 12.96 -7.72
C GLY A 138 -7.88 13.50 -8.65
N GLY A 139 -7.77 13.28 -9.96
CA GLY A 139 -8.74 13.68 -10.97
C GLY A 139 -9.71 12.59 -11.43
N GLN A 140 -9.42 11.32 -11.14
CA GLN A 140 -10.17 10.15 -11.63
C GLN A 140 -10.41 9.12 -10.51
N THR A 141 -11.44 8.28 -10.64
CA THR A 141 -11.54 7.10 -9.78
C THR A 141 -10.43 6.11 -10.17
N CYS A 142 -9.56 5.76 -9.23
CA CYS A 142 -8.48 4.81 -9.46
C CYS A 142 -8.41 3.76 -8.34
N ILE A 143 -7.66 2.69 -8.57
CA ILE A 143 -7.36 1.66 -7.57
C ILE A 143 -5.86 1.65 -7.36
N CYS A 144 -5.41 1.87 -6.12
CA CYS A 144 -4.00 1.83 -5.77
C CYS A 144 -3.67 0.54 -5.01
N THR A 145 -2.47 0.02 -5.23
CA THR A 145 -1.92 -1.14 -4.53
C THR A 145 -0.57 -0.77 -3.91
N ALA A 146 -0.27 -1.31 -2.74
CA ALA A 146 1.06 -1.24 -2.14
C ALA A 146 1.86 -2.49 -2.51
N VAL A 147 3.13 -2.27 -2.87
CA VAL A 147 4.10 -3.34 -3.11
C VAL A 147 5.07 -3.42 -1.94
N TYR A 148 5.19 -4.61 -1.35
CA TYR A 148 6.08 -4.92 -0.25
C TYR A 148 7.08 -5.99 -0.71
N SER A 149 8.35 -5.64 -0.77
CA SER A 149 9.41 -6.62 -0.96
C SER A 149 9.77 -7.27 0.37
N LYS A 150 9.80 -8.60 0.39
CA LYS A 150 10.27 -9.39 1.53
C LYS A 150 11.77 -9.15 1.74
N ILE A 151 12.13 -8.72 2.93
CA ILE A 151 13.52 -8.54 3.40
C ILE A 151 14.00 -9.80 4.09
#